data_AF-A0A8J5MLI4-F1
#
_entry.id   AF-A0A8J5MLI4-F1
#
_cell.length_a   1.000
_cell.length_b   1.000
_cell.length_c   1.000
_cell.angle_alpha   90.00
_cell.angle_beta   90.00
_cell.angle_gamma   90.00
#
_symmetry.space_group_name_H-M   'P 1'
#
loop_
_entity.id
_entity.type
_entity.pdbx_description
1 polymer ?
#
loop_
_entity_poly.entity_id
_entity_poly.type
_entity_poly.pdbx_seq_one_letter_code
_entity_poly.pdbx_strand_id
1 'polypeptide(L)'
;SRVLQECVNNTSAPVLTSVRLLTTTHTEAIMAERRVSVSPNRMSDMSRGPGIILRRVLLAVCIIQVVITAYLALCIFNSAFSTVKEMKSFPQLEPRKKSENQQEGQGKKLIDFDIGENQAAIVLAQQEMKPHVVQGMESGLINLPVVEVWSKAAVGTYLWQHILEGEESLDETVPGATLGPGVTPDSVPRDMKNVVLVVNGRTEEKVTDAKYWLDSIQSWDTPPVVILVMLGNEQCENHWVDGYIQPNGAVVTVLVTYDDPRVDQVTFYQWPLGVATYRQFPVISEDQIVPDLPRKYVCNLRVTLHANSSRIELHKFMKNDPFSSSHCYINVRERWLPNETVESMDDYVRSLLQSDLSLCPAGMNTETYRVYEALSAGSTPIIEDVATKGQCDSQPWRLLKRHGPPVIWVKTWEQLPKILAKERRYSKQYKALRRLRVSQWYEWFKLKMRDRFISIVTSSLLQPD
;
A
#
# COMPACT_ATOMS: atom_id res chain seq x y z
N SER A 1 -56.16 25.03 0.19
CA SER A 1 -55.89 24.19 -0.99
C SER A 1 -54.74 23.27 -0.64
N ARG A 2 -54.95 21.95 -0.75
CA ARG A 2 -54.02 20.90 -0.32
C ARG A 2 -52.78 20.83 -1.22
N VAL A 3 -51.71 20.27 -0.64
CA VAL A 3 -50.49 19.72 -1.28
C VAL A 3 -49.42 20.74 -1.69
N LEU A 4 -48.44 20.95 -0.81
CA LEU A 4 -47.01 20.70 -1.08
C LEU A 4 -46.24 20.86 0.25
N GLN A 5 -45.75 19.72 0.72
CA GLN A 5 -45.09 19.43 1.98
C GLN A 5 -43.68 18.92 1.63
N GLU A 6 -42.69 19.22 2.50
CA GLU A 6 -41.29 18.77 2.48
C GLU A 6 -40.39 19.40 1.39
N CYS A 7 -39.21 20.00 1.64
CA CYS A 7 -38.19 19.72 2.65
C CYS A 7 -37.61 20.98 3.32
N VAL A 8 -37.48 20.90 4.63
CA VAL A 8 -36.62 21.67 5.51
C VAL A 8 -35.43 20.76 5.87
N ASN A 9 -34.23 21.34 5.97
CA ASN A 9 -32.98 20.79 6.55
C ASN A 9 -32.21 19.71 5.77
N ASN A 10 -31.01 20.06 5.28
CA ASN A 10 -29.78 19.30 5.55
C ASN A 10 -28.53 20.05 5.04
N THR A 11 -27.87 20.77 5.95
CA THR A 11 -26.44 21.08 5.88
C THR A 11 -25.80 20.56 7.16
N SER A 12 -25.20 19.37 7.09
CA SER A 12 -24.43 18.77 8.17
C SER A 12 -22.94 18.90 7.90
N ALA A 13 -22.29 19.69 8.75
CA ALA A 13 -20.86 19.75 8.99
C ALA A 13 -20.34 18.44 9.62
N PRO A 14 -19.02 18.16 9.57
CA PRO A 14 -18.46 16.89 10.04
C PRO A 14 -18.48 16.77 11.57
N VAL A 15 -18.72 15.54 12.01
CA VAL A 15 -18.86 15.10 13.40
C VAL A 15 -17.50 15.15 14.12
N LEU A 16 -17.45 15.97 15.16
CA LEU A 16 -16.46 15.92 16.24
C LEU A 16 -16.70 14.69 17.12
N THR A 17 -15.65 13.93 17.35
CA THR A 17 -15.57 12.87 18.35
C THR A 17 -15.74 13.46 19.76
N SER A 18 -16.78 13.03 20.46
CA SER A 18 -17.07 13.42 21.84
C SER A 18 -16.22 12.61 22.81
N VAL A 19 -15.20 13.24 23.42
CA VAL A 19 -14.53 12.74 24.62
C VAL A 19 -15.20 13.35 25.86
N ARG A 20 -15.78 12.51 26.71
CA ARG A 20 -16.24 12.90 28.06
C ARG A 20 -15.05 12.96 29.00
N LEU A 21 -14.68 14.17 29.44
CA LEU A 21 -13.78 14.40 30.57
C LEU A 21 -14.60 14.78 31.80
N LEU A 22 -14.43 13.99 32.86
CA LEU A 22 -14.92 14.30 34.20
C LEU A 22 -14.09 15.44 34.79
N THR A 23 -14.78 16.50 35.21
CA THR A 23 -14.25 17.70 35.85
C THR A 23 -13.91 17.46 37.31
N THR A 24 -12.74 17.95 37.74
CA THR A 24 -12.49 18.42 39.11
C THR A 24 -12.07 19.89 39.09
N THR A 25 -12.32 20.54 40.23
CA THR A 25 -12.71 21.93 40.45
C THR A 25 -11.55 22.91 40.72
N HIS A 26 -11.93 24.19 40.82
CA HIS A 26 -11.19 25.42 41.22
C HIS A 26 -10.53 26.18 40.05
N THR A 27 -10.72 27.49 39.86
CA THR A 27 -11.04 28.60 40.78
C THR A 27 -11.51 29.82 39.95
N GLU A 28 -12.46 30.59 40.50
CA GLU A 28 -12.53 32.07 40.60
C GLU A 28 -11.79 32.95 39.55
N ALA A 29 -12.27 34.10 39.07
CA ALA A 29 -13.42 34.93 39.37
C ALA A 29 -13.42 36.14 38.41
N ILE A 30 -14.44 37.01 38.60
CA ILE A 30 -14.45 38.46 38.33
C ILE A 30 -15.27 38.93 37.10
N MET A 31 -16.51 39.33 37.47
CA MET A 31 -17.21 40.59 37.18
C MET A 31 -17.60 40.91 35.73
N ALA A 32 -18.91 40.96 35.45
CA ALA A 32 -19.81 42.12 35.60
C ALA A 32 -19.63 43.11 34.41
N GLU A 33 -20.64 43.71 33.79
CA GLU A 33 -21.96 44.07 34.27
C GLU A 33 -22.84 44.50 33.06
N ARG A 34 -24.16 44.37 33.26
CA ARG A 34 -25.25 45.22 32.75
C ARG A 34 -25.57 45.36 31.24
N ARG A 35 -26.69 44.71 30.92
CA ARG A 35 -27.78 45.15 30.02
C ARG A 35 -28.31 46.54 30.38
N VAL A 36 -28.97 47.18 29.40
CA VAL A 36 -30.23 48.01 29.44
C VAL A 36 -30.29 48.74 28.09
N SER A 37 -31.09 48.33 27.09
CA SER A 37 -32.56 48.40 26.89
C SER A 37 -33.07 49.71 26.25
N VAL A 38 -34.19 49.56 25.52
CA VAL A 38 -35.16 50.56 24.98
C VAL A 38 -34.90 50.97 23.52
N SER A 39 -35.65 50.51 22.51
CA SER A 39 -37.08 50.62 22.10
C SER A 39 -37.29 51.71 21.01
N PRO A 40 -38.27 51.54 20.10
CA PRO A 40 -38.25 52.09 18.75
C PRO A 40 -39.14 53.32 18.56
N ASN A 41 -38.89 54.12 17.51
CA ASN A 41 -39.97 54.65 16.66
C ASN A 41 -39.50 55.42 15.40
N ARG A 42 -40.20 55.10 14.29
CA ARG A 42 -40.63 55.92 13.14
C ARG A 42 -39.78 57.10 12.66
N MET A 43 -39.40 57.06 11.38
CA MET A 43 -39.79 58.11 10.42
C MET A 43 -39.75 57.60 8.97
N SER A 44 -40.69 58.13 8.20
CA SER A 44 -41.04 57.80 6.83
C SER A 44 -40.31 58.65 5.79
N ASP A 45 -40.07 58.01 4.65
CA ASP A 45 -40.15 58.51 3.27
C ASP A 45 -38.96 59.20 2.57
N MET A 46 -38.89 58.87 1.27
CA MET A 46 -38.14 59.48 0.16
C MET A 46 -36.60 59.32 0.07
N SER A 47 -36.14 58.34 -0.73
CA SER A 47 -35.19 58.61 -1.82
C SER A 47 -35.18 57.47 -2.87
N ARG A 48 -35.25 57.86 -4.15
CA ARG A 48 -35.04 57.00 -5.32
C ARG A 48 -33.53 56.75 -5.51
N GLY A 49 -33.14 55.50 -5.76
CA GLY A 49 -31.81 55.10 -6.29
C GLY A 49 -30.79 54.77 -5.19
N PRO A 50 -30.23 53.54 -5.15
CA PRO A 50 -29.33 52.99 -6.18
C PRO A 50 -29.70 51.56 -6.66
N GLY A 51 -30.82 51.00 -6.18
CA GLY A 51 -31.18 49.59 -6.40
C GLY A 51 -31.45 49.19 -7.85
N ILE A 52 -31.79 50.14 -8.73
CA ILE A 52 -32.07 49.84 -10.15
C ILE A 52 -30.77 49.54 -10.91
N ILE A 53 -29.69 50.28 -10.62
CA ILE A 53 -28.38 50.04 -11.25
C ILE A 53 -27.82 48.70 -10.75
N LEU A 54 -27.90 48.45 -9.44
CA LEU A 54 -27.45 47.19 -8.86
C LEU A 54 -28.22 45.97 -9.42
N ARG A 55 -29.55 46.08 -9.61
CA ARG A 55 -30.35 45.02 -10.24
C ARG A 55 -29.96 44.78 -11.70
N ARG A 56 -29.63 45.82 -12.46
CA ARG A 56 -29.17 45.68 -13.85
C ARG A 56 -27.79 45.02 -13.93
N VAL A 57 -26.88 45.37 -13.02
CA VAL A 57 -25.55 44.73 -12.93
C VAL A 57 -25.68 43.27 -12.53
N LEU A 58 -26.49 42.94 -11.52
CA LEU A 58 -26.74 41.56 -11.11
C LEU A 58 -27.36 40.73 -12.23
N LEU A 59 -28.31 41.29 -12.97
CA LEU A 59 -28.90 40.61 -14.13
C LEU A 59 -27.85 40.33 -15.22
N ALA A 60 -26.97 41.29 -15.50
CA ALA A 60 -25.90 41.12 -16.48
C ALA A 60 -24.90 40.03 -16.05
N VAL A 61 -24.52 39.99 -14.76
CA VAL A 61 -23.65 38.93 -14.21
C VAL A 61 -24.31 37.56 -14.31
N CYS A 62 -25.61 37.44 -14.01
CA CYS A 62 -26.35 36.18 -14.19
C CYS A 62 -26.38 35.73 -15.65
N ILE A 63 -26.59 36.64 -16.60
CA ILE A 63 -26.58 36.30 -18.04
C ILE A 63 -25.19 35.82 -18.47
N ILE A 64 -24.12 36.51 -18.06
CA ILE A 64 -22.74 36.10 -18.36
C ILE A 64 -22.46 34.71 -17.80
N GLN A 65 -22.87 34.45 -16.55
CA GLN A 65 -22.69 33.14 -15.92
C GLN A 65 -23.40 32.03 -16.71
N VAL A 66 -24.64 32.26 -17.14
CA VAL A 66 -25.40 31.28 -17.96
C VAL A 66 -24.71 31.01 -19.29
N VAL A 67 -24.18 32.05 -19.96
CA VAL A 67 -23.44 31.89 -21.22
C VAL A 67 -22.16 31.09 -21.02
N ILE A 68 -21.39 31.37 -19.95
CA ILE A 68 -20.17 30.62 -19.63
C ILE A 68 -20.50 29.15 -19.31
N THR A 69 -21.53 28.90 -18.51
CA THR A 69 -21.95 27.53 -18.18
C THR A 69 -22.42 26.77 -19.43
N ALA A 70 -23.19 27.40 -20.32
CA ALA A 70 -23.62 26.80 -21.58
C ALA A 70 -22.44 26.51 -22.52
N TYR A 71 -21.47 27.41 -22.59
CA TYR A 71 -20.26 27.22 -23.39
C TYR A 71 -19.41 26.05 -22.85
N LEU A 72 -19.19 25.97 -21.54
CA LEU A 72 -18.47 24.85 -20.93
C LEU A 72 -19.18 23.51 -21.14
N ALA A 73 -20.51 23.48 -21.02
CA ALA A 73 -21.30 22.28 -21.32
C ALA A 73 -21.15 21.86 -22.80
N LEU A 74 -21.14 22.82 -23.73
CA LEU A 74 -20.91 22.55 -25.16
C LEU A 74 -19.48 22.02 -25.42
N CYS A 75 -18.47 22.56 -24.74
CA CYS A 75 -17.09 22.07 -24.83
C CYS A 75 -16.97 20.62 -24.33
N ILE A 76 -17.59 20.30 -23.19
CA ILE A 76 -17.62 18.94 -22.64
C ILE A 76 -18.35 18.00 -23.61
N PHE A 77 -19.50 18.42 -24.15
CA PHE A 77 -20.27 17.64 -25.10
C PHE A 77 -19.46 17.35 -26.38
N ASN A 78 -18.82 18.35 -26.96
CA ASN A 78 -17.98 18.18 -28.16
C ASN A 78 -16.73 17.33 -27.90
N SER A 79 -16.12 17.45 -26.72
CA SER A 79 -14.99 16.61 -26.32
C SER A 79 -15.41 15.14 -26.22
N ALA A 80 -16.55 14.85 -25.56
CA ALA A 80 -17.08 13.50 -25.47
C ALA A 80 -17.50 12.92 -26.83
N PHE A 81 -18.05 13.75 -27.72
CA PHE A 81 -18.52 13.30 -29.03
C PHE A 81 -17.37 13.03 -30.01
N SER A 82 -16.24 13.75 -29.90
CA SER A 82 -15.04 13.48 -30.69
C SER A 82 -14.48 12.08 -30.39
N THR A 83 -14.55 11.63 -29.14
CA THR A 83 -14.07 10.29 -28.73
C THR A 83 -14.93 9.16 -29.30
N VAL A 84 -16.22 9.40 -29.55
CA VAL A 84 -17.15 8.38 -30.09
C VAL A 84 -17.02 8.24 -31.60
N LYS A 85 -16.57 9.28 -32.32
CA LYS A 85 -16.49 9.26 -33.79
C LYS A 85 -15.29 8.46 -34.33
N GLU A 86 -14.25 8.24 -33.53
CA GLU A 86 -13.09 7.41 -33.90
C GLU A 86 -13.35 5.89 -33.76
N MET A 87 -14.46 5.45 -33.17
CA MET A 87 -14.77 4.02 -32.99
C MET A 87 -15.54 3.34 -34.16
N LYS A 88 -15.72 4.01 -35.31
CA LYS A 88 -16.57 3.49 -36.42
C LYS A 88 -15.83 2.94 -37.65
N SER A 89 -14.53 2.67 -37.60
CA SER A 89 -13.83 1.95 -38.68
C SER A 89 -13.18 0.66 -38.19
N PHE A 90 -13.96 -0.40 -38.06
CA PHE A 90 -13.43 -1.77 -38.02
C PHE A 90 -13.19 -2.27 -39.45
N PRO A 91 -11.99 -2.80 -39.79
CA PRO A 91 -11.78 -3.52 -41.03
C PRO A 91 -12.54 -4.86 -41.01
N GLN A 92 -13.27 -5.15 -42.09
CA GLN A 92 -13.87 -6.45 -42.33
C GLN A 92 -12.78 -7.52 -42.48
N LEU A 93 -12.88 -8.59 -41.69
CA LEU A 93 -12.04 -9.78 -41.79
C LEU A 93 -12.58 -10.71 -42.88
N GLU A 94 -11.80 -10.95 -43.94
CA GLU A 94 -12.05 -12.05 -44.87
C GLU A 94 -11.80 -13.42 -44.22
N PRO A 95 -12.58 -14.46 -44.58
CA PRO A 95 -12.41 -15.80 -44.02
C PRO A 95 -11.26 -16.54 -44.71
N ARG A 96 -10.15 -16.74 -43.99
CA ARG A 96 -9.02 -17.54 -44.48
C ARG A 96 -9.21 -19.02 -44.15
N LYS A 97 -9.08 -19.84 -45.18
CA LYS A 97 -9.22 -21.31 -45.26
C LYS A 97 -8.42 -22.06 -44.20
N LYS A 98 -9.03 -23.14 -43.69
CA LYS A 98 -8.42 -24.19 -42.86
C LYS A 98 -7.27 -24.88 -43.61
N SER A 99 -6.13 -25.03 -42.95
CA SER A 99 -5.20 -26.14 -43.19
C SER A 99 -4.69 -26.63 -41.84
N GLU A 100 -5.03 -27.87 -41.53
CA GLU A 100 -4.48 -28.66 -40.44
C GLU A 100 -3.00 -28.97 -40.72
N ASN A 101 -2.13 -28.74 -39.74
CA ASN A 101 -1.19 -29.77 -39.28
C ASN A 101 -0.49 -29.32 -37.99
N GLN A 102 -0.34 -30.31 -37.11
CA GLN A 102 0.22 -30.27 -35.77
C GLN A 102 1.73 -29.94 -35.77
N GLN A 103 2.19 -29.15 -34.80
CA GLN A 103 3.20 -29.57 -33.82
C GLN A 103 3.50 -28.49 -32.76
N GLU A 104 3.69 -29.00 -31.54
CA GLU A 104 4.29 -28.49 -30.30
C GLU A 104 4.92 -27.08 -30.26
N GLY A 105 4.62 -26.36 -29.17
CA GLY A 105 5.39 -25.20 -28.73
C GLY A 105 4.57 -24.16 -27.97
N GLN A 106 4.13 -24.46 -26.74
CA GLN A 106 3.62 -23.43 -25.83
C GLN A 106 4.78 -22.56 -25.30
N GLY A 107 5.26 -21.66 -26.14
CA GLY A 107 6.04 -20.50 -25.70
C GLY A 107 5.11 -19.50 -25.02
N LYS A 108 5.10 -19.48 -23.69
CA LYS A 108 4.59 -18.34 -22.92
C LYS A 108 5.32 -17.08 -23.41
N LYS A 109 4.61 -16.21 -24.13
CA LYS A 109 5.08 -14.87 -24.50
C LYS A 109 5.38 -14.14 -23.19
N LEU A 110 6.67 -14.04 -22.86
CA LEU A 110 7.17 -13.15 -21.81
C LEU A 110 6.62 -11.77 -22.14
N ILE A 111 5.79 -11.21 -21.28
CA ILE A 111 5.23 -9.86 -21.47
C ILE A 111 6.42 -8.92 -21.34
N ASP A 112 6.97 -8.50 -22.49
CA ASP A 112 7.91 -7.39 -22.56
C ASP A 112 7.17 -6.18 -21.98
N PHE A 113 7.64 -5.67 -20.83
CA PHE A 113 7.08 -4.46 -20.22
C PHE A 113 7.52 -3.27 -21.07
N ASP A 114 6.85 -3.12 -22.19
CA ASP A 114 6.78 -1.88 -22.94
C ASP A 114 5.51 -1.17 -22.46
N ILE A 115 5.67 -0.09 -21.69
CA ILE A 115 4.61 0.91 -21.61
C ILE A 115 4.62 1.57 -22.98
N GLY A 116 4.05 0.89 -23.97
CA GLY A 116 4.01 1.32 -25.36
C GLY A 116 3.48 2.76 -25.43
N GLU A 117 3.88 3.46 -26.50
CA GLU A 117 3.78 4.89 -26.82
C GLU A 117 2.42 5.59 -26.63
N ASN A 118 1.41 4.94 -26.05
CA ASN A 118 0.11 5.50 -25.79
C ASN A 118 -0.01 5.98 -24.34
N GLN A 119 0.18 7.29 -24.14
CA GLN A 119 -0.25 8.04 -22.94
C GLN A 119 -1.70 7.71 -22.52
N ALA A 120 -2.55 7.27 -23.45
CA ALA A 120 -3.92 6.80 -23.19
C ALA A 120 -4.00 5.55 -22.29
N ALA A 121 -3.06 4.60 -22.38
CA ALA A 121 -3.05 3.42 -21.50
C ALA A 121 -2.72 3.79 -20.05
N ILE A 122 -2.00 4.90 -19.85
CA ILE A 122 -1.65 5.44 -18.53
C ILE A 122 -2.87 6.13 -17.89
N VAL A 123 -3.65 6.89 -18.68
CA VAL A 123 -4.90 7.51 -18.22
C VAL A 123 -5.96 6.43 -17.86
N LEU A 124 -6.03 5.34 -18.62
CA LEU A 124 -6.92 4.22 -18.32
C LEU A 124 -6.49 3.46 -17.05
N ALA A 125 -5.19 3.23 -16.85
CA ALA A 125 -4.68 2.63 -15.61
C ALA A 125 -4.96 3.50 -14.37
N GLN A 126 -4.94 4.83 -14.51
CA GLN A 126 -5.34 5.76 -13.45
C GLN A 126 -6.85 5.70 -13.12
N GLN A 127 -7.70 5.31 -14.08
CA GLN A 127 -9.13 5.14 -13.85
C GLN A 127 -9.47 3.83 -13.12
N GLU A 128 -8.69 2.77 -13.31
CA GLU A 128 -8.85 1.49 -12.59
C GLU A 128 -8.33 1.54 -11.14
N MET A 129 -7.41 2.46 -10.82
CA MET A 129 -6.88 2.64 -9.45
C MET A 129 -7.76 3.48 -8.53
N LYS A 130 -8.98 3.86 -8.95
CA LYS A 130 -9.91 4.53 -8.03
C LYS A 130 -10.21 3.60 -6.85
N PRO A 131 -10.12 4.08 -5.60
CA PRO A 131 -10.48 3.28 -4.46
C PRO A 131 -11.93 2.80 -4.65
N HIS A 132 -12.14 1.50 -4.56
CA HIS A 132 -13.46 1.01 -4.20
C HIS A 132 -13.74 1.57 -2.81
N VAL A 133 -14.47 2.67 -2.77
CA VAL A 133 -15.25 3.03 -1.60
C VAL A 133 -16.12 1.80 -1.36
N VAL A 134 -15.85 1.07 -0.28
CA VAL A 134 -16.77 0.05 0.23
C VAL A 134 -18.08 0.81 0.47
N GLN A 135 -19.02 0.69 -0.46
CA GLN A 135 -20.37 1.19 -0.27
C GLN A 135 -20.90 0.52 0.98
N GLY A 136 -21.38 1.36 1.89
CA GLY A 136 -21.68 0.99 3.27
C GLY A 136 -22.43 -0.31 3.38
N MET A 137 -21.90 -1.22 4.20
CA MET A 137 -22.77 -2.14 4.92
C MET A 137 -23.75 -1.27 5.69
N GLU A 138 -25.03 -1.39 5.33
CA GLU A 138 -26.11 -0.87 6.15
C GLU A 138 -25.90 -1.36 7.58
N SER A 139 -25.91 -0.41 8.51
CA SER A 139 -25.73 -0.59 9.94
C SER A 139 -26.89 -1.39 10.55
N GLY A 140 -26.86 -2.71 10.36
CA GLY A 140 -27.30 -3.64 11.39
C GLY A 140 -26.20 -3.71 12.45
N LEU A 141 -26.56 -3.75 13.74
CA LEU A 141 -25.61 -3.94 14.84
C LEU A 141 -24.94 -5.32 14.73
N ILE A 142 -23.94 -5.46 13.87
CA ILE A 142 -22.99 -6.57 13.93
C ILE A 142 -21.99 -6.15 15.00
N ASN A 143 -21.98 -6.89 16.11
CA ASN A 143 -21.00 -6.68 17.16
C ASN A 143 -19.66 -7.20 16.64
N LEU A 144 -18.84 -6.32 16.07
CA LEU A 144 -17.54 -6.70 15.50
C LEU A 144 -16.62 -7.20 16.61
N PRO A 145 -15.84 -8.27 16.36
CA PRO A 145 -14.92 -8.79 17.36
C PRO A 145 -13.83 -7.75 17.64
N VAL A 146 -13.58 -7.50 18.92
CA VAL A 146 -12.39 -6.76 19.35
C VAL A 146 -11.19 -7.69 19.19
N VAL A 147 -10.16 -7.21 18.51
CA VAL A 147 -8.92 -7.94 18.21
C VAL A 147 -7.75 -7.09 18.68
N GLU A 148 -6.81 -7.71 19.39
CA GLU A 148 -5.55 -7.06 19.76
C GLU A 148 -4.39 -7.65 18.97
N VAL A 149 -3.49 -6.78 18.49
CA VAL A 149 -2.28 -7.18 17.77
C VAL A 149 -1.12 -7.24 18.75
N TRP A 150 -0.48 -8.42 18.89
CA TRP A 150 0.71 -8.59 19.71
C TRP A 150 1.92 -8.85 18.83
N SER A 151 2.99 -8.08 19.00
CA SER A 151 4.23 -8.35 18.26
C SER A 151 5.50 -7.92 18.95
N LYS A 152 6.49 -8.81 18.88
CA LYS A 152 7.90 -8.48 19.06
C LYS A 152 8.67 -8.42 17.73
N ALA A 153 8.05 -8.87 16.64
CA ALA A 153 8.69 -9.02 15.35
C ALA A 153 8.54 -7.74 14.52
N ALA A 154 9.57 -7.37 13.78
CA ALA A 154 9.53 -6.19 12.91
C ALA A 154 8.43 -6.25 11.83
N VAL A 155 8.06 -7.46 11.38
CA VAL A 155 6.91 -7.64 10.47
C VAL A 155 5.59 -7.18 11.11
N GLY A 156 5.50 -7.14 12.45
CA GLY A 156 4.39 -6.52 13.19
C GLY A 156 4.38 -5.01 13.06
N THR A 157 5.56 -4.36 13.12
CA THR A 157 5.69 -2.92 12.81
C THR A 157 5.26 -2.62 11.38
N TYR A 158 5.62 -3.48 10.42
CA TYR A 158 5.15 -3.34 9.03
C TYR A 158 3.63 -3.46 8.93
N LEU A 159 3.02 -4.48 9.55
CA LEU A 159 1.56 -4.63 9.61
C LEU A 159 0.91 -3.38 10.21
N TRP A 160 1.39 -2.91 11.35
CA TRP A 160 0.79 -1.79 12.07
C TRP A 160 0.96 -0.45 11.34
N GLN A 161 2.19 -0.04 11.08
CA GLN A 161 2.48 1.30 10.57
C GLN A 161 2.25 1.43 9.07
N HIS A 162 2.59 0.41 8.28
CA HIS A 162 2.52 0.52 6.82
C HIS A 162 1.19 0.03 6.23
N ILE A 163 0.55 -0.99 6.84
CA ILE A 163 -0.67 -1.58 6.31
C ILE A 163 -1.92 -1.07 7.02
N LEU A 164 -1.91 -1.02 8.36
CA LEU A 164 -3.04 -0.54 9.15
C LEU A 164 -3.00 0.97 9.41
N GLU A 165 -1.91 1.66 9.05
CA GLU A 165 -1.69 3.10 9.27
C GLU A 165 -1.85 3.50 10.75
N GLY A 166 -1.49 2.58 11.65
CA GLY A 166 -1.54 2.81 13.08
C GLY A 166 -0.46 3.79 13.54
N GLU A 167 -0.74 4.55 14.59
CA GLU A 167 0.17 5.56 15.13
C GLU A 167 1.46 4.94 15.67
N GLU A 168 2.56 5.67 15.49
CA GLU A 168 3.87 5.38 16.07
C GLU A 168 3.91 5.90 17.50
N SER A 169 3.49 5.07 18.45
CA SER A 169 3.59 5.38 19.88
C SER A 169 4.85 4.75 20.47
N LEU A 170 5.64 5.56 21.18
CA LEU A 170 6.70 5.11 22.08
C LEU A 170 6.15 4.64 23.45
N ASP A 171 4.86 4.86 23.72
CA ASP A 171 4.16 4.29 24.87
C ASP A 171 3.65 2.89 24.51
N GLU A 172 4.03 1.91 25.32
CA GLU A 172 3.91 0.45 25.09
C GLU A 172 2.46 -0.07 25.00
N THR A 173 1.45 0.80 24.98
CA THR A 173 0.03 0.42 24.89
C THR A 173 -0.74 1.37 23.98
N VAL A 174 -0.75 1.09 22.67
CA VAL A 174 -1.73 1.70 21.77
C VAL A 174 -3.03 0.90 21.89
N PRO A 175 -4.20 1.54 22.07
CA PRO A 175 -5.46 0.80 22.04
C PRO A 175 -5.57 -0.03 20.75
N GLY A 176 -5.58 -1.37 20.90
CA GLY A 176 -5.64 -2.33 19.79
C GLY A 176 -4.31 -2.93 19.33
N ALA A 177 -3.15 -2.46 19.81
CA ALA A 177 -1.85 -3.07 19.51
C ALA A 177 -0.80 -2.92 20.63
N THR A 178 -0.19 -4.04 20.98
CA THR A 178 0.94 -4.14 21.92
C THR A 178 2.19 -4.60 21.16
N LEU A 179 3.07 -3.65 20.85
CA LEU A 179 4.22 -3.84 19.95
C LEU A 179 5.54 -3.47 20.64
N GLY A 180 6.59 -4.26 20.40
CA GLY A 180 7.95 -3.88 20.79
C GLY A 180 8.81 -5.02 21.37
N PRO A 181 10.10 -4.75 21.62
CA PRO A 181 11.06 -5.74 22.12
C PRO A 181 10.74 -6.23 23.55
N GLY A 182 10.07 -5.41 24.35
CA GLY A 182 9.65 -5.72 25.72
C GLY A 182 8.40 -6.58 25.83
N VAL A 183 7.70 -6.80 24.71
CA VAL A 183 6.46 -7.59 24.70
C VAL A 183 6.79 -9.08 24.94
N THR A 184 6.21 -9.63 26.00
CA THR A 184 6.27 -11.03 26.43
C THR A 184 4.87 -11.55 26.79
N PRO A 185 4.65 -12.88 26.87
CA PRO A 185 3.36 -13.44 27.28
C PRO A 185 2.86 -12.92 28.63
N ASP A 186 3.77 -12.53 29.53
CA ASP A 186 3.42 -11.99 30.85
C ASP A 186 3.08 -10.48 30.84
N SER A 187 3.47 -9.77 29.78
CA SER A 187 3.22 -8.32 29.65
C SER A 187 1.88 -7.97 29.01
N VAL A 188 1.23 -8.93 28.33
CA VAL A 188 0.01 -8.71 27.56
C VAL A 188 -1.26 -8.97 28.39
N PRO A 189 -2.40 -8.33 28.06
CA PRO A 189 -3.67 -8.60 28.74
C PRO A 189 -4.14 -10.05 28.56
N ARG A 190 -4.62 -10.68 29.64
CA ARG A 190 -5.06 -12.10 29.64
C ARG A 190 -6.56 -12.29 29.39
N ASP A 191 -7.34 -11.22 29.41
CA ASP A 191 -8.79 -11.22 29.19
C ASP A 191 -9.20 -11.10 27.71
N MET A 192 -8.21 -11.05 26.81
CA MET A 192 -8.43 -10.98 25.37
C MET A 192 -8.98 -12.28 24.82
N LYS A 193 -10.04 -12.18 24.00
CA LYS A 193 -10.67 -13.32 23.33
C LYS A 193 -10.08 -13.61 21.95
N ASN A 194 -9.66 -12.57 21.23
CA ASN A 194 -9.15 -12.66 19.87
C ASN A 194 -7.85 -11.91 19.76
N VAL A 195 -6.83 -12.59 19.23
CA VAL A 195 -5.47 -12.05 19.14
C VAL A 195 -4.93 -12.28 17.75
N VAL A 196 -4.29 -11.24 17.20
CA VAL A 196 -3.37 -11.39 16.08
C VAL A 196 -1.96 -11.42 16.65
N LEU A 197 -1.36 -12.62 16.69
CA LEU A 197 0.00 -12.80 17.16
C LEU A 197 0.95 -12.71 15.98
N VAL A 198 1.94 -11.82 16.06
CA VAL A 198 2.90 -11.61 14.98
C VAL A 198 4.30 -12.07 15.40
N VAL A 199 4.78 -13.16 14.79
CA VAL A 199 6.01 -13.86 15.18
C VAL A 199 7.07 -13.87 14.07
N ASN A 200 8.29 -14.19 14.47
CA ASN A 200 9.41 -14.42 13.57
C ASN A 200 9.76 -15.91 13.56
N GLY A 201 9.54 -16.60 12.44
CA GLY A 201 9.87 -18.01 12.22
C GLY A 201 11.13 -18.21 11.37
N ARG A 202 11.97 -17.18 11.19
CA ARG A 202 13.07 -17.20 10.23
C ARG A 202 14.21 -18.15 10.61
N THR A 203 14.55 -18.24 11.89
CA THR A 203 15.67 -19.06 12.41
C THR A 203 15.20 -19.92 13.57
N GLU A 204 15.93 -21.00 13.90
CA GLU A 204 15.56 -21.91 14.99
C GLU A 204 15.43 -21.22 16.36
N GLU A 205 16.32 -20.26 16.65
CA GLU A 205 16.21 -19.40 17.84
C GLU A 205 14.87 -18.66 17.86
N LYS A 206 14.47 -18.06 16.74
CA LYS A 206 13.22 -17.29 16.64
C LYS A 206 11.99 -18.19 16.63
N VAL A 207 12.09 -19.39 16.08
CA VAL A 207 11.08 -20.44 16.23
C VAL A 207 10.92 -20.84 17.69
N THR A 208 12.00 -20.97 18.45
CA THR A 208 11.93 -21.26 19.89
C THR A 208 11.20 -20.16 20.64
N ASP A 209 11.52 -18.89 20.36
CA ASP A 209 10.79 -17.73 20.92
C ASP A 209 9.29 -17.78 20.55
N ALA A 210 8.96 -18.10 19.29
CA ALA A 210 7.58 -18.17 18.82
C ALA A 210 6.78 -19.33 19.46
N LYS A 211 7.43 -20.49 19.65
CA LYS A 211 6.83 -21.63 20.37
C LYS A 211 6.55 -21.29 21.82
N TYR A 212 7.49 -20.64 22.50
CA TYR A 212 7.28 -20.19 23.88
C TYR A 212 6.02 -19.30 24.01
N TRP A 213 5.78 -18.39 23.05
CA TRP A 213 4.55 -17.61 23.00
C TRP A 213 3.30 -18.48 22.85
N LEU A 214 3.29 -19.39 21.88
CA LEU A 214 2.13 -20.23 21.59
C LEU A 214 1.84 -21.23 22.72
N ASP A 215 2.88 -21.86 23.29
CA ASP A 215 2.81 -22.75 24.44
C ASP A 215 2.25 -22.01 25.67
N SER A 216 2.72 -20.78 25.90
CA SER A 216 2.24 -19.95 27.01
C SER A 216 0.76 -19.61 26.85
N ILE A 217 0.34 -19.14 25.67
CA ILE A 217 -1.07 -18.82 25.38
C ILE A 217 -1.95 -20.06 25.56
N GLN A 218 -1.52 -21.22 25.06
CA GLN A 218 -2.27 -22.47 25.15
C GLN A 218 -2.42 -22.98 26.59
N SER A 219 -1.52 -22.57 27.50
CA SER A 219 -1.57 -22.93 28.92
C SER A 219 -2.54 -22.07 29.76
N TRP A 220 -3.14 -21.03 29.20
CA TRP A 220 -4.06 -20.15 29.93
C TRP A 220 -5.40 -20.85 30.18
N ASP A 221 -6.08 -20.48 31.28
CA ASP A 221 -7.38 -21.06 31.65
C ASP A 221 -8.43 -20.88 30.54
N THR A 222 -8.37 -19.74 29.85
CA THR A 222 -9.20 -19.39 28.69
C THR A 222 -8.31 -18.86 27.57
N PRO A 223 -7.75 -19.73 26.72
CA PRO A 223 -6.86 -19.29 25.65
C PRO A 223 -7.64 -18.50 24.59
N PRO A 224 -7.12 -17.36 24.10
CA PRO A 224 -7.71 -16.63 22.98
C PRO A 224 -7.70 -17.46 21.69
N VAL A 225 -8.59 -17.10 20.77
CA VAL A 225 -8.46 -17.47 19.36
C VAL A 225 -7.30 -16.69 18.75
N VAL A 226 -6.35 -17.39 18.12
CA VAL A 226 -5.13 -16.79 17.58
C VAL A 226 -5.13 -16.80 16.05
N ILE A 227 -4.88 -15.64 15.46
CA ILE A 227 -4.48 -15.50 14.06
C ILE A 227 -2.99 -15.19 14.04
N LEU A 228 -2.21 -16.03 13.37
CA LEU A 228 -0.76 -15.92 13.34
C LEU A 228 -0.31 -15.15 12.09
N VAL A 229 0.43 -14.05 12.25
CA VAL A 229 1.19 -13.44 11.15
C VAL A 229 2.66 -13.79 11.34
N MET A 230 3.29 -14.41 10.34
CA MET A 230 4.61 -14.99 10.50
C MET A 230 5.57 -14.52 9.41
N LEU A 231 6.68 -13.93 9.83
CA LEU A 231 7.89 -13.89 9.00
C LEU A 231 8.43 -15.32 8.91
N GLY A 232 8.19 -16.00 7.80
CA GLY A 232 8.59 -17.37 7.60
C GLY A 232 10.11 -17.56 7.48
N ASN A 233 10.52 -18.82 7.43
CA ASN A 233 11.83 -19.27 7.03
C ASN A 233 12.02 -19.02 5.52
N GLU A 234 13.21 -18.55 5.13
CA GLU A 234 13.54 -18.21 3.74
C GLU A 234 13.57 -19.42 2.79
N GLN A 235 13.64 -20.64 3.34
CA GLN A 235 13.53 -21.92 2.63
C GLN A 235 12.14 -22.56 2.79
N CYS A 236 11.17 -21.85 3.37
CA CYS A 236 9.80 -22.30 3.62
C CYS A 236 9.67 -23.53 4.54
N GLU A 237 10.63 -23.71 5.44
CA GLU A 237 10.60 -24.76 6.48
C GLU A 237 9.82 -24.30 7.72
N ASN A 238 8.49 -24.20 7.63
CA ASN A 238 7.66 -23.76 8.77
C ASN A 238 6.67 -24.80 9.31
N HIS A 239 6.95 -26.09 9.13
CA HIS A 239 6.15 -27.22 9.66
C HIS A 239 5.99 -27.23 11.18
N TRP A 240 6.86 -26.52 11.90
CA TRP A 240 6.76 -26.40 13.35
C TRP A 240 5.44 -25.75 13.81
N VAL A 241 4.77 -24.98 12.95
CA VAL A 241 3.47 -24.34 13.23
C VAL A 241 2.33 -25.37 13.26
N ASP A 242 2.48 -26.50 12.56
CA ASP A 242 1.39 -27.45 12.31
C ASP A 242 0.78 -28.00 13.61
N GLY A 243 1.58 -28.11 14.68
CA GLY A 243 1.11 -28.56 16.01
C GLY A 243 0.24 -27.55 16.78
N TYR A 244 0.24 -26.27 16.37
CA TYR A 244 -0.50 -25.20 17.05
C TYR A 244 -1.80 -24.82 16.34
N ILE A 245 -2.04 -25.37 15.15
CA ILE A 245 -3.23 -25.11 14.36
C ILE A 245 -4.39 -25.95 14.89
N GLN A 246 -5.60 -25.40 14.84
CA GLN A 246 -6.82 -26.14 15.18
C GLN A 246 -6.95 -27.44 14.36
N PRO A 247 -7.46 -28.52 14.98
CA PRO A 247 -8.03 -28.59 16.33
C PRO A 247 -6.99 -28.78 17.46
N ASN A 248 -5.69 -28.87 17.14
CA ASN A 248 -4.66 -29.26 18.10
C ASN A 248 -4.11 -28.09 18.94
N GLY A 249 -4.37 -26.85 18.53
CA GLY A 249 -3.97 -25.65 19.25
C GLY A 249 -4.90 -24.46 19.01
N ALA A 250 -4.49 -23.28 19.49
CA ALA A 250 -5.31 -22.06 19.48
C ALA A 250 -5.30 -21.29 18.14
N VAL A 251 -4.45 -21.68 17.19
CA VAL A 251 -4.28 -20.94 15.93
C VAL A 251 -5.34 -21.37 14.91
N VAL A 252 -6.19 -20.44 14.49
CA VAL A 252 -7.24 -20.68 13.47
C VAL A 252 -6.79 -20.33 12.05
N THR A 253 -5.79 -19.45 11.92
CA THR A 253 -5.36 -18.92 10.62
C THR A 253 -3.91 -18.48 10.68
N VAL A 254 -3.17 -18.69 9.60
CA VAL A 254 -1.76 -18.31 9.45
C VAL A 254 -1.61 -17.44 8.20
N LEU A 255 -1.09 -16.22 8.36
CA LEU A 255 -0.60 -15.36 7.29
C LEU A 255 0.93 -15.45 7.27
N VAL A 256 1.51 -16.08 6.25
CA VAL A 256 2.94 -16.39 6.18
C VAL A 256 3.62 -15.68 5.00
N THR A 257 4.81 -15.12 5.24
CA THR A 257 5.62 -14.54 4.16
C THR A 257 6.22 -15.59 3.24
N TYR A 258 6.70 -15.16 2.07
CA TYR A 258 7.27 -16.02 1.02
C TYR A 258 6.24 -16.93 0.35
N ASP A 259 6.69 -17.63 -0.69
CA ASP A 259 5.86 -18.57 -1.45
C ASP A 259 5.76 -19.92 -0.73
N ASP A 260 5.32 -19.92 0.54
CA ASP A 260 5.12 -21.16 1.31
C ASP A 260 4.13 -22.09 0.58
N PRO A 261 4.46 -23.39 0.42
CA PRO A 261 3.64 -24.33 -0.34
C PRO A 261 2.32 -24.69 0.35
N ARG A 262 2.17 -24.42 1.66
CA ARG A 262 0.94 -24.75 2.41
C ARG A 262 -0.18 -23.74 2.22
N VAL A 263 0.09 -22.61 1.54
CA VAL A 263 -0.92 -21.58 1.28
C VAL A 263 -2.10 -22.15 0.49
N ASP A 264 -3.24 -22.27 1.17
CA ASP A 264 -4.47 -22.89 0.68
C ASP A 264 -5.65 -21.90 0.53
N GLN A 265 -5.47 -20.65 1.00
CA GLN A 265 -6.52 -19.63 1.06
C GLN A 265 -7.69 -19.98 2.02
N VAL A 266 -7.45 -20.87 2.98
CA VAL A 266 -8.42 -21.28 4.00
C VAL A 266 -7.80 -21.12 5.38
N THR A 267 -6.76 -21.90 5.67
CA THR A 267 -6.01 -21.83 6.94
C THR A 267 -4.72 -21.04 6.74
N PHE A 268 -4.05 -21.22 5.61
CA PHE A 268 -2.80 -20.57 5.28
C PHE A 268 -3.00 -19.55 4.15
N TYR A 269 -2.62 -18.32 4.43
CA TYR A 269 -2.64 -17.20 3.48
C TYR A 269 -1.23 -16.68 3.28
N GLN A 270 -0.91 -16.30 2.04
CA GLN A 270 0.34 -15.59 1.77
C GLN A 270 0.25 -14.14 2.24
N TRP A 271 1.30 -13.68 2.92
CA TRP A 271 1.51 -12.31 3.38
C TRP A 271 2.72 -11.69 2.67
N PRO A 272 2.70 -10.40 2.29
CA PRO A 272 3.88 -9.79 1.70
C PRO A 272 4.99 -9.63 2.75
N LEU A 273 6.25 -9.78 2.33
CA LEU A 273 7.39 -9.50 3.20
C LEU A 273 7.41 -8.04 3.67
N GLY A 274 7.04 -7.10 2.79
CA GLY A 274 7.03 -5.68 3.09
C GLY A 274 8.41 -5.03 3.10
N VAL A 275 8.51 -3.86 3.72
CA VAL A 275 9.77 -3.11 3.88
C VAL A 275 10.52 -3.54 5.15
N ALA A 276 11.83 -3.31 5.21
CA ALA A 276 12.67 -3.73 6.33
C ALA A 276 12.54 -2.81 7.57
N THR A 277 11.40 -2.82 8.25
CA THR A 277 11.16 -2.06 9.49
C THR A 277 12.15 -2.41 10.61
N TYR A 278 12.74 -3.62 10.62
CA TYR A 278 13.81 -3.97 11.57
C TYR A 278 15.08 -3.14 11.40
N ARG A 279 15.23 -2.47 10.24
CA ARG A 279 16.29 -1.50 9.96
C ARG A 279 15.81 -0.06 10.08
N GLN A 280 14.59 0.16 10.58
CA GLN A 280 13.95 1.47 10.67
C GLN A 280 13.72 2.08 9.27
N PHE A 281 13.37 1.25 8.28
CA PHE A 281 12.95 1.78 6.99
C PHE A 281 11.66 2.61 7.17
N PRO A 282 11.63 3.88 6.74
CA PRO A 282 10.54 4.79 7.08
C PRO A 282 9.31 4.56 6.20
N VAL A 283 8.17 5.07 6.65
CA VAL A 283 7.04 5.36 5.77
C VAL A 283 7.45 6.53 4.87
N ILE A 284 7.53 6.28 3.55
CA ILE A 284 7.78 7.35 2.57
C ILE A 284 6.45 8.02 2.26
N SER A 285 6.36 9.32 2.51
CA SER A 285 5.15 10.10 2.24
C SER A 285 5.09 10.56 0.78
N GLU A 286 3.88 10.84 0.29
CA GLU A 286 3.67 11.22 -1.12
C GLU A 286 4.44 12.49 -1.50
N ASP A 287 4.61 13.44 -0.59
CA ASP A 287 5.34 14.69 -0.81
C ASP A 287 6.85 14.48 -1.01
N GLN A 288 7.42 13.39 -0.49
CA GLN A 288 8.82 13.04 -0.73
C GLN A 288 9.06 12.53 -2.15
N ILE A 289 8.00 12.03 -2.82
CA ILE A 289 8.08 11.50 -4.17
C ILE A 289 7.67 12.59 -5.16
N VAL A 290 8.66 13.34 -5.66
CA VAL A 290 8.39 14.39 -6.65
C VAL A 290 8.47 13.82 -8.08
N PRO A 291 7.35 13.61 -8.81
CA PRO A 291 7.36 12.90 -10.08
C PRO A 291 8.10 13.64 -11.19
N ASP A 292 7.92 14.95 -11.26
CA ASP A 292 8.42 15.75 -12.40
C ASP A 292 9.91 16.08 -12.31
N LEU A 293 10.52 15.94 -11.13
CA LEU A 293 11.94 16.22 -10.96
C LEU A 293 12.80 15.11 -11.59
N PRO A 294 13.81 15.46 -12.40
CA PRO A 294 14.80 14.49 -12.86
C PRO A 294 15.51 13.87 -11.66
N ARG A 295 15.67 12.55 -11.68
CA ARG A 295 16.42 11.82 -10.67
C ARG A 295 17.91 11.84 -10.99
N LYS A 296 18.74 11.90 -9.96
CA LYS A 296 20.20 11.95 -10.08
C LYS A 296 20.78 10.69 -10.74
N TYR A 297 20.21 9.53 -10.42
CA TYR A 297 20.70 8.24 -10.85
C TYR A 297 19.70 7.55 -11.79
N VAL A 298 20.24 6.81 -12.76
CA VAL A 298 19.44 5.95 -13.64
C VAL A 298 19.00 4.71 -12.89
N CYS A 299 19.88 4.16 -12.03
CA CYS A 299 19.55 3.03 -11.18
C CYS A 299 20.28 3.05 -9.84
N ASN A 300 19.81 2.27 -8.87
CA ASN A 300 20.57 1.95 -7.67
C ASN A 300 20.76 0.44 -7.47
N LEU A 301 21.85 0.09 -6.79
CA LEU A 301 22.14 -1.23 -6.24
C LEU A 301 22.73 -1.06 -4.84
N ARG A 302 22.00 -1.52 -3.82
CA ARG A 302 22.51 -1.67 -2.46
C ARG A 302 22.38 -3.11 -1.98
N VAL A 303 23.49 -3.86 -1.92
CA VAL A 303 23.46 -5.30 -1.60
C VAL A 303 24.60 -5.75 -0.71
N THR A 304 24.37 -6.82 0.07
CA THR A 304 25.44 -7.64 0.62
C THR A 304 25.80 -8.73 -0.39
N LEU A 305 27.09 -8.88 -0.69
CA LEU A 305 27.62 -9.90 -1.59
C LEU A 305 27.67 -11.24 -0.86
N HIS A 306 26.86 -12.20 -1.30
CA HIS A 306 26.93 -13.59 -0.83
C HIS A 306 27.66 -14.43 -1.86
N ALA A 307 28.56 -15.29 -1.40
CA ALA A 307 29.22 -16.26 -2.27
C ALA A 307 28.17 -17.09 -3.03
N ASN A 308 28.43 -17.37 -4.30
CA ASN A 308 27.54 -18.15 -5.18
C ASN A 308 26.13 -17.58 -5.32
N SER A 309 25.96 -16.25 -5.23
CA SER A 309 24.70 -15.56 -5.52
C SER A 309 24.79 -14.70 -6.77
N SER A 310 23.65 -14.48 -7.43
CA SER A 310 23.49 -13.59 -8.58
C SER A 310 23.94 -12.15 -8.30
N ARG A 311 23.99 -11.75 -7.01
CA ARG A 311 24.48 -10.44 -6.58
C ARG A 311 25.94 -10.19 -6.97
N ILE A 312 26.78 -11.24 -6.98
CA ILE A 312 28.18 -11.13 -7.40
C ILE A 312 28.25 -10.88 -8.90
N GLU A 313 27.47 -11.61 -9.69
CA GLU A 313 27.40 -11.44 -11.13
C GLU A 313 26.90 -10.03 -11.49
N LEU A 314 25.81 -9.60 -10.86
CA LEU A 314 25.27 -8.26 -11.04
C LEU A 314 26.28 -7.17 -10.65
N HIS A 315 26.95 -7.30 -9.50
CA HIS A 315 27.97 -6.31 -9.09
C HIS A 315 29.14 -6.25 -10.08
N LYS A 316 29.62 -7.40 -10.57
CA LYS A 316 30.67 -7.46 -11.60
C LYS A 316 30.22 -6.76 -12.88
N PHE A 317 29.00 -7.02 -13.34
CA PHE A 317 28.42 -6.35 -14.49
C PHE A 317 28.39 -4.83 -14.30
N MET A 318 27.83 -4.37 -13.18
CA MET A 318 27.68 -2.94 -12.86
C MET A 318 29.01 -2.20 -12.78
N LYS A 319 30.06 -2.86 -12.28
CA LYS A 319 31.40 -2.28 -12.17
C LYS A 319 32.12 -2.21 -13.53
N ASN A 320 31.91 -3.21 -14.39
CA ASN A 320 32.61 -3.33 -15.67
C ASN A 320 31.93 -2.54 -16.81
N ASP A 321 30.64 -2.20 -16.68
CA ASP A 321 29.94 -1.35 -17.65
C ASP A 321 30.20 0.15 -17.38
N PRO A 322 30.81 0.90 -18.33
CA PRO A 322 31.15 2.32 -18.13
C PRO A 322 29.94 3.21 -17.85
N PHE A 323 28.78 2.87 -18.40
CA PHE A 323 27.57 3.65 -18.15
C PHE A 323 27.01 3.40 -16.75
N SER A 324 26.84 2.14 -16.37
CA SER A 324 26.30 1.74 -15.07
C SER A 324 27.15 2.29 -13.92
N SER A 325 28.48 2.20 -14.04
CA SER A 325 29.42 2.71 -13.04
C SER A 325 29.40 4.23 -12.86
N SER A 326 28.95 5.00 -13.87
CA SER A 326 28.88 6.47 -13.81
C SER A 326 27.48 7.02 -13.56
N HIS A 327 26.43 6.26 -13.89
CA HIS A 327 25.04 6.73 -13.84
C HIS A 327 24.18 6.04 -12.78
N CYS A 328 24.67 4.98 -12.13
CA CYS A 328 23.96 4.31 -11.07
C CYS A 328 24.64 4.50 -9.71
N TYR A 329 23.83 4.55 -8.66
CA TYR A 329 24.32 4.49 -7.28
C TYR A 329 24.63 3.03 -6.93
N ILE A 330 25.88 2.70 -6.64
CA ILE A 330 26.31 1.34 -6.31
C ILE A 330 26.95 1.35 -4.93
N ASN A 331 26.35 0.62 -3.98
CA ASN A 331 26.85 0.45 -2.63
C ASN A 331 26.80 -1.04 -2.26
N VAL A 332 27.97 -1.66 -2.10
CA VAL A 332 28.06 -3.09 -1.78
C VAL A 332 28.72 -3.30 -0.44
N ARG A 333 28.23 -4.31 0.28
CA ARG A 333 28.82 -4.79 1.53
C ARG A 333 29.38 -6.19 1.35
N GLU A 334 30.57 -6.43 1.84
CA GLU A 334 31.17 -7.78 1.86
C GLU A 334 30.48 -8.70 2.88
N ARG A 335 29.88 -8.12 3.94
CA ARG A 335 29.20 -8.87 5.00
C ARG A 335 27.89 -8.20 5.38
N TRP A 336 26.96 -9.02 5.88
CA TRP A 336 25.69 -8.52 6.40
C TRP A 336 25.90 -7.96 7.80
N LEU A 337 25.27 -6.82 8.08
CA LEU A 337 25.26 -6.18 9.39
C LEU A 337 23.82 -6.12 9.91
N PRO A 338 23.60 -6.40 11.22
CA PRO A 338 22.28 -6.42 11.81
C PRO A 338 21.67 -5.03 11.94
N ASN A 339 22.47 -4.04 12.35
CA ASN A 339 22.01 -2.69 12.62
C ASN A 339 22.43 -1.75 11.50
N GLU A 340 21.49 -0.91 11.09
CA GLU A 340 21.71 0.19 10.17
C GLU A 340 21.86 1.48 10.99
N THR A 341 22.82 2.35 10.65
CA THR A 341 22.87 3.69 11.28
C THR A 341 21.84 4.61 10.62
N VAL A 342 21.42 5.66 11.32
CA VAL A 342 20.48 6.66 10.78
C VAL A 342 21.01 7.22 9.47
N GLU A 343 22.29 7.59 9.41
CA GLU A 343 22.91 8.16 8.22
C GLU A 343 22.94 7.16 7.06
N SER A 344 23.19 5.89 7.37
CA SER A 344 23.23 4.85 6.34
C SER A 344 21.84 4.49 5.82
N MET A 345 20.81 4.55 6.67
CA MET A 345 19.42 4.41 6.27
C MET A 345 18.96 5.62 5.44
N ASP A 346 19.27 6.83 5.87
CA ASP A 346 18.96 8.05 5.12
C ASP A 346 19.61 8.05 3.73
N ASP A 347 20.88 7.62 3.64
CA ASP A 347 21.55 7.48 2.36
C ASP A 347 20.90 6.41 1.48
N TYR A 348 20.41 5.32 2.08
CA TYR A 348 19.65 4.30 1.34
C TYR A 348 18.35 4.87 0.77
N VAL A 349 17.52 5.46 1.63
CA VAL A 349 16.24 6.06 1.24
C VAL A 349 16.45 7.13 0.17
N ARG A 350 17.46 7.98 0.34
CA ARG A 350 17.85 8.97 -0.67
C ARG A 350 18.24 8.32 -1.99
N SER A 351 18.98 7.22 -1.98
CA SER A 351 19.36 6.51 -3.22
C SER A 351 18.12 5.98 -3.96
N LEU A 352 17.09 5.52 -3.25
CA LEU A 352 15.82 5.07 -3.83
C LEU A 352 15.03 6.25 -4.42
N LEU A 353 14.86 7.32 -3.64
CA LEU A 353 14.16 8.54 -4.07
C LEU A 353 14.85 9.25 -5.25
N GLN A 354 16.15 9.03 -5.43
CA GLN A 354 16.99 9.65 -6.46
C GLN A 354 17.36 8.72 -7.62
N SER A 355 16.78 7.54 -7.75
CA SER A 355 17.03 6.62 -8.87
C SER A 355 15.79 6.27 -9.67
N ASP A 356 15.85 6.26 -11.01
CA ASP A 356 14.70 5.86 -11.83
C ASP A 356 14.36 4.36 -11.70
N LEU A 357 15.38 3.53 -11.51
CA LEU A 357 15.30 2.08 -11.39
C LEU A 357 15.97 1.58 -10.10
N SER A 358 15.49 0.48 -9.54
CA SER A 358 16.14 -0.20 -8.41
C SER A 358 16.44 -1.64 -8.78
N LEU A 359 17.71 -2.04 -8.70
CA LEU A 359 18.15 -3.39 -9.01
C LEU A 359 17.89 -4.30 -7.81
N CYS A 360 17.01 -5.28 -7.98
CA CYS A 360 16.51 -6.17 -6.93
C CYS A 360 16.90 -7.63 -7.19
N PRO A 361 18.19 -8.00 -7.04
CA PRO A 361 18.61 -9.40 -7.11
C PRO A 361 18.05 -10.22 -5.96
N ALA A 362 17.81 -11.48 -6.27
CA ALA A 362 17.46 -12.48 -5.28
C ALA A 362 18.54 -12.55 -4.19
N GLY A 363 18.11 -12.89 -2.99
CA GLY A 363 18.99 -13.16 -1.85
C GLY A 363 19.11 -14.65 -1.59
N MET A 364 19.15 -14.97 -0.30
CA MET A 364 18.88 -16.33 0.18
C MET A 364 17.40 -16.68 -0.06
N ASN A 365 16.54 -15.66 -0.05
CA ASN A 365 15.13 -15.67 -0.43
C ASN A 365 14.90 -14.95 -1.77
N THR A 366 13.85 -15.39 -2.47
CA THR A 366 13.40 -14.77 -3.74
C THR A 366 12.80 -13.40 -3.49
N GLU A 367 11.81 -13.32 -2.62
CA GLU A 367 11.13 -12.08 -2.25
C GLU A 367 12.00 -11.26 -1.28
N THR A 368 12.49 -10.08 -1.68
CA THR A 368 13.37 -9.25 -0.84
C THR A 368 12.74 -7.91 -0.48
N TYR A 369 13.06 -7.39 0.71
CA TYR A 369 12.57 -6.09 1.20
C TYR A 369 12.77 -4.94 0.19
N ARG A 370 13.89 -4.97 -0.55
CA ARG A 370 14.25 -3.96 -1.55
C ARG A 370 13.18 -3.74 -2.62
N VAL A 371 12.41 -4.76 -2.95
CA VAL A 371 11.32 -4.61 -3.93
C VAL A 371 10.26 -3.65 -3.39
N TYR A 372 9.79 -3.88 -2.16
CA TYR A 372 8.79 -3.04 -1.51
C TYR A 372 9.32 -1.64 -1.20
N GLU A 373 10.58 -1.54 -0.80
CA GLU A 373 11.27 -0.25 -0.53
C GLU A 373 11.45 0.59 -1.80
N ALA A 374 11.74 -0.06 -2.93
CA ALA A 374 11.81 0.63 -4.22
C ALA A 374 10.44 1.08 -4.70
N LEU A 375 9.43 0.22 -4.57
CA LEU A 375 8.03 0.53 -4.88
C LEU A 375 7.53 1.73 -4.06
N SER A 376 7.82 1.76 -2.75
CA SER A 376 7.43 2.87 -1.88
C SER A 376 8.10 4.19 -2.26
N ALA A 377 9.32 4.15 -2.77
CA ALA A 377 10.02 5.34 -3.24
C ALA A 377 9.66 5.75 -4.68
N GLY A 378 8.75 5.03 -5.37
CA GLY A 378 8.48 5.25 -6.80
C GLY A 378 9.67 4.87 -7.71
N SER A 379 10.68 4.16 -7.22
CA SER A 379 11.79 3.63 -8.03
C SER A 379 11.38 2.31 -8.64
N THR A 380 11.38 2.19 -9.97
CA THR A 380 10.87 0.98 -10.64
C THR A 380 11.79 -0.21 -10.35
N PRO A 381 11.31 -1.27 -9.67
CA PRO A 381 12.11 -2.46 -9.41
C PRO A 381 12.44 -3.23 -10.69
N ILE A 382 13.70 -3.61 -10.86
CA ILE A 382 14.14 -4.67 -11.77
C ILE A 382 14.36 -5.92 -10.92
N ILE A 383 13.45 -6.87 -11.03
CA ILE A 383 13.35 -8.03 -10.14
C ILE A 383 13.89 -9.27 -10.84
N GLU A 384 14.80 -9.94 -10.15
CA GLU A 384 15.25 -11.28 -10.56
C GLU A 384 14.15 -12.32 -10.27
N ASP A 385 13.48 -12.78 -11.32
CA ASP A 385 12.36 -13.72 -11.27
C ASP A 385 12.86 -15.17 -11.24
N VAL A 386 13.56 -15.54 -10.18
CA VAL A 386 14.14 -16.87 -9.98
C VAL A 386 13.73 -17.42 -8.63
N ALA A 387 13.43 -18.72 -8.57
CA ALA A 387 13.23 -19.39 -7.29
C ALA A 387 14.59 -19.60 -6.61
N THR A 388 14.67 -19.29 -5.32
CA THR A 388 15.82 -19.57 -4.48
C THR A 388 15.78 -21.01 -3.96
N LYS A 389 16.90 -21.50 -3.41
CA LYS A 389 16.98 -22.85 -2.82
C LYS A 389 16.01 -22.97 -1.63
N GLY A 390 15.46 -24.17 -1.43
CA GLY A 390 14.57 -24.49 -0.31
C GLY A 390 13.37 -25.30 -0.76
N GLN A 391 12.34 -25.34 0.10
CA GLN A 391 11.05 -26.01 -0.10
C GLN A 391 9.93 -25.04 -0.47
N CYS A 392 10.26 -23.81 -0.84
CA CYS A 392 9.27 -22.85 -1.31
C CYS A 392 8.65 -23.29 -2.65
N ASP A 393 7.43 -22.82 -2.93
CA ASP A 393 6.76 -23.06 -4.19
C ASP A 393 7.62 -22.63 -5.39
N SER A 394 7.61 -23.47 -6.42
CA SER A 394 8.32 -23.25 -7.69
C SER A 394 7.89 -21.99 -8.46
N GLN A 395 6.74 -21.40 -8.11
CA GLN A 395 6.22 -20.16 -8.71
C GLN A 395 6.54 -18.95 -7.81
N PRO A 396 7.72 -18.32 -7.98
CA PRO A 396 8.10 -17.20 -7.15
C PRO A 396 7.21 -15.99 -7.38
N TRP A 397 7.09 -15.15 -6.36
CA TRP A 397 6.35 -13.89 -6.38
C TRP A 397 4.85 -14.07 -6.58
N ARG A 398 4.27 -15.16 -6.08
CA ARG A 398 2.86 -15.52 -6.33
C ARG A 398 1.90 -14.41 -5.93
N LEU A 399 2.05 -13.84 -4.73
CA LEU A 399 1.23 -12.72 -4.27
C LEU A 399 1.46 -11.48 -5.12
N LEU A 400 2.71 -11.06 -5.32
CA LEU A 400 3.01 -9.82 -6.04
C LEU A 400 2.51 -9.89 -7.50
N LYS A 401 2.80 -10.98 -8.23
CA LYS A 401 2.36 -11.20 -9.62
C LYS A 401 0.85 -11.20 -9.77
N ARG A 402 0.10 -11.73 -8.78
CA ARG A 402 -1.37 -11.71 -8.78
C ARG A 402 -1.92 -10.28 -8.84
N HIS A 403 -1.19 -9.30 -8.31
CA HIS A 403 -1.58 -7.90 -8.28
C HIS A 403 -1.02 -7.04 -9.43
N GLY A 404 -0.36 -7.66 -10.43
CA GLY A 404 0.09 -6.98 -11.65
C GLY A 404 1.00 -5.77 -11.39
N PRO A 405 2.18 -5.97 -10.77
CA PRO A 405 3.01 -4.88 -10.29
C PRO A 405 3.73 -4.16 -11.45
N PRO A 406 3.93 -2.83 -11.39
CA PRO A 406 4.63 -2.05 -12.42
C PRO A 406 6.16 -2.21 -12.26
N VAL A 407 6.64 -3.43 -12.48
CA VAL A 407 8.04 -3.84 -12.29
C VAL A 407 8.60 -4.43 -13.59
N ILE A 408 9.93 -4.54 -13.66
CA ILE A 408 10.62 -5.19 -14.77
C ILE A 408 11.13 -6.54 -14.29
N TRP A 409 10.58 -7.62 -14.83
CA TRP A 409 11.02 -8.98 -14.49
C TRP A 409 12.20 -9.38 -15.38
N VAL A 410 13.28 -9.88 -14.76
CA VAL A 410 14.42 -10.45 -15.48
C VAL A 410 14.68 -11.88 -15.00
N LYS A 411 15.04 -12.77 -15.92
CA LYS A 411 15.47 -14.13 -15.57
C LYS A 411 16.98 -14.20 -15.32
N THR A 412 17.73 -13.31 -15.96
CA THR A 412 19.19 -13.22 -15.86
C THR A 412 19.60 -11.76 -15.93
N TRP A 413 20.74 -11.43 -15.33
CA TRP A 413 21.29 -10.07 -15.36
C TRP A 413 21.89 -9.68 -16.71
N GLU A 414 22.05 -10.62 -17.64
CA GLU A 414 22.43 -10.37 -19.04
C GLU A 414 21.43 -9.48 -19.80
N GLN A 415 20.19 -9.36 -19.30
CA GLN A 415 19.15 -8.49 -19.87
C GLN A 415 19.34 -7.02 -19.49
N LEU A 416 20.10 -6.75 -18.43
CA LEU A 416 20.28 -5.41 -17.87
C LEU A 416 20.85 -4.38 -18.86
N PRO A 417 21.89 -4.66 -19.69
CA PRO A 417 22.37 -3.69 -20.67
C PRO A 417 21.26 -3.19 -21.61
N LYS A 418 20.41 -4.10 -22.10
CA LYS A 418 19.28 -3.74 -22.98
C LYS A 418 18.26 -2.87 -22.26
N ILE A 419 17.96 -3.18 -20.99
CA ILE A 419 17.06 -2.40 -20.16
C ILE A 419 17.60 -0.99 -19.93
N LEU A 420 18.88 -0.85 -19.55
CA LEU A 420 19.51 0.45 -19.33
C LEU A 420 19.62 1.27 -20.63
N ALA A 421 19.88 0.63 -21.77
CA ALA A 421 19.88 1.31 -23.07
C ALA A 421 18.47 1.81 -23.46
N LYS A 422 17.42 1.08 -23.10
CA LYS A 422 16.03 1.54 -23.25
C LYS A 422 15.74 2.71 -22.31
N GLU A 423 16.16 2.60 -21.05
CA GLU A 423 15.94 3.62 -20.02
C GLU A 423 16.50 4.99 -20.39
N ARG A 424 17.64 5.03 -21.07
CA ARG A 424 18.26 6.28 -21.56
C ARG A 424 17.43 7.00 -22.62
N ARG A 425 16.61 6.26 -23.38
CA ARG A 425 15.83 6.80 -24.50
C ARG A 425 14.46 7.34 -24.06
N TYR A 426 14.00 6.99 -22.87
CA TYR A 426 12.73 7.51 -22.37
C TYR A 426 12.80 9.00 -22.06
N SER A 427 11.72 9.71 -22.39
CA SER A 427 11.58 11.13 -22.07
C SER A 427 11.44 11.36 -20.57
N LYS A 428 11.75 12.59 -20.12
CA LYS A 428 11.53 13.00 -18.72
C LYS A 428 10.08 12.81 -18.29
N GLN A 429 9.13 13.16 -19.16
CA GLN A 429 7.69 13.00 -18.90
C GLN A 429 7.30 11.54 -18.71
N TYR A 430 7.82 10.64 -19.54
CA TYR A 430 7.56 9.20 -19.38
C TYR A 430 8.07 8.68 -18.04
N LYS A 431 9.29 9.09 -17.64
CA LYS A 431 9.87 8.70 -16.34
C LYS A 431 9.08 9.24 -15.15
N ALA A 432 8.60 10.48 -15.25
CA ALA A 432 7.73 11.10 -14.24
C ALA A 432 6.42 10.32 -14.09
N LEU A 433 5.75 10.01 -15.20
CA LEU A 433 4.52 9.20 -15.20
C LEU A 433 4.74 7.80 -14.65
N ARG A 434 5.85 7.14 -15.01
CA ARG A 434 6.19 5.81 -14.48
C ARG A 434 6.39 5.86 -12.97
N ARG A 435 7.08 6.88 -12.45
CA ARG A 435 7.31 7.06 -11.00
C ARG A 435 6.00 7.23 -10.24
N LEU A 436 5.10 8.07 -10.74
CA LEU A 436 3.76 8.26 -10.18
C LEU A 436 2.97 6.94 -10.18
N ARG A 437 3.00 6.19 -11.29
CA ARG A 437 2.33 4.89 -11.39
C ARG A 437 2.87 3.88 -10.37
N VAL A 438 4.19 3.84 -10.17
CA VAL A 438 4.82 2.93 -9.21
C VAL A 438 4.39 3.25 -7.78
N SER A 439 4.48 4.52 -7.37
CA SER A 439 4.09 4.93 -6.02
C SER A 439 2.60 4.71 -5.76
N GLN A 440 1.74 5.12 -6.70
CA GLN A 440 0.28 4.92 -6.59
C GLN A 440 -0.10 3.44 -6.55
N TRP A 441 0.55 2.59 -7.36
CA TRP A 441 0.30 1.15 -7.31
C TRP A 441 0.69 0.57 -5.95
N TYR A 442 1.79 1.03 -5.35
CA TYR A 442 2.22 0.53 -4.05
C TYR A 442 1.25 0.93 -2.93
N GLU A 443 0.79 2.18 -2.93
CA GLU A 443 -0.27 2.63 -2.01
C GLU A 443 -1.55 1.79 -2.18
N TRP A 444 -1.99 1.58 -3.42
CA TRP A 444 -3.11 0.69 -3.71
C TRP A 444 -2.87 -0.75 -3.24
N PHE A 445 -1.65 -1.28 -3.42
CA PHE A 445 -1.29 -2.63 -2.98
C PHE A 445 -1.39 -2.75 -1.45
N LYS A 446 -0.88 -1.77 -0.69
CA LYS A 446 -1.02 -1.73 0.77
C LYS A 446 -2.49 -1.72 1.19
N LEU A 447 -3.32 -0.91 0.56
CA LEU A 447 -4.77 -0.89 0.80
C LEU A 447 -5.41 -2.27 0.52
N LYS A 448 -5.03 -2.93 -0.58
CA LYS A 448 -5.51 -4.29 -0.87
C LYS A 448 -5.05 -5.32 0.16
N MET A 449 -3.83 -5.19 0.69
CA MET A 449 -3.34 -6.06 1.75
C MET A 449 -4.06 -5.81 3.06
N ARG A 450 -4.36 -4.54 3.39
CA ARG A 450 -5.18 -4.15 4.54
C ARG A 450 -6.58 -4.74 4.46
N ASP A 451 -7.29 -4.50 3.35
CA ASP A 451 -8.66 -4.97 3.16
C ASP A 451 -8.70 -6.51 3.20
N ARG A 452 -7.69 -7.17 2.61
CA ARG A 452 -7.53 -8.63 2.65
C ARG A 452 -7.29 -9.13 4.08
N PHE A 453 -6.41 -8.47 4.84
CA PHE A 453 -6.14 -8.80 6.23
C PHE A 453 -7.41 -8.69 7.08
N ILE A 454 -8.13 -7.57 7.00
CA ILE A 454 -9.39 -7.35 7.72
C ILE A 454 -10.43 -8.41 7.34
N SER A 455 -10.55 -8.72 6.04
CA SER A 455 -11.47 -9.76 5.56
C SER A 455 -11.12 -11.12 6.14
N ILE A 456 -9.86 -11.52 6.13
CA ILE A 456 -9.40 -12.80 6.68
C ILE A 456 -9.70 -12.83 8.18
N VAL A 457 -9.24 -11.82 8.94
CA VAL A 457 -9.45 -11.72 10.39
C VAL A 457 -10.94 -11.81 10.75
N THR A 458 -11.77 -11.01 10.08
CA THR A 458 -13.22 -11.00 10.33
C THR A 458 -13.83 -12.36 10.02
N SER A 459 -13.47 -12.97 8.88
CA SER A 459 -14.01 -14.28 8.48
C SER A 459 -13.57 -15.42 9.40
N SER A 460 -12.33 -15.39 9.91
CA SER A 460 -11.80 -16.43 10.79
C SER A 460 -12.40 -16.33 12.21
N LEU A 461 -12.78 -15.13 12.66
CA LEU A 461 -13.35 -14.91 13.99
C LEU A 461 -14.89 -14.98 14.03
N LEU A 462 -15.56 -14.75 12.89
CA LEU A 462 -17.02 -14.81 12.78
C LEU A 462 -17.53 -16.15 12.21
N GLN A 463 -16.68 -17.19 12.13
CA GLN A 463 -17.17 -18.51 11.71
C GLN A 463 -18.25 -18.97 12.69
N PRO A 464 -19.47 -19.30 12.21
CA PRO A 464 -20.49 -19.87 13.08
C PRO A 464 -20.03 -21.26 13.55
N ASP A 465 -20.14 -21.49 14.85
CA ASP A 465 -19.89 -22.80 15.50
C ASP A 465 -20.63 -23.96 14.82
#